data_AF-A0A7Y1VCD0-F1
#
_entry.id   AF-A0A7Y1VCD0-F1
#
_cell.length_a   1.000
_cell.length_b   1.000
_cell.length_c   1.000
_cell.angle_alpha   90.00
_cell.angle_beta   90.00
_cell.angle_gamma   90.00
#
_symmetry.space_group_name_H-M   'P 1'
#
loop_
_entity.id
_entity.type
_entity.pdbx_description
1 polymer ?
#
loop_
_entity_poly.entity_id
_entity_poly.type
_entity_poly.pdbx_seq_one_letter_code
_entity_poly.pdbx_strand_id
1 'polypeptide(L)'
;LKKDINYVFGDIIEAVYVWELSNPKSDFKKSEAIIDEAIAGFDELIAKVNDKKVDDRGLHLKTIGKELESKGKELIDKINKL
;
A
#
# COMPACT_ATOMS: atom_id res chain seq x y z
N LEU A 1 -5.60 0.56 -12.88
CA LEU A 1 -4.63 1.21 -12.00
C LEU A 1 -5.23 1.76 -10.70
N LYS A 2 -6.12 2.78 -10.70
CA LYS A 2 -6.72 3.26 -9.42
C LYS A 2 -7.39 2.14 -8.61
N LYS A 3 -8.15 1.30 -9.32
CA LYS A 3 -8.78 0.09 -8.76
C LYS A 3 -7.75 -0.86 -8.16
N ASP A 4 -6.65 -1.08 -8.86
CA ASP A 4 -5.58 -1.99 -8.42
C ASP A 4 -4.84 -1.43 -7.20
N ILE A 5 -4.56 -0.12 -7.18
CA ILE A 5 -4.02 0.59 -6.00
C ILE A 5 -4.95 0.40 -4.80
N ASN A 6 -6.26 0.61 -4.99
CA ASN A 6 -7.26 0.43 -3.94
C ASN A 6 -7.31 -1.01 -3.41
N TYR A 7 -7.26 -2.01 -4.29
CA TYR A 7 -7.27 -3.40 -3.88
C TYR A 7 -5.99 -3.82 -3.17
N VAL A 8 -4.83 -3.50 -3.72
CA VAL A 8 -3.55 -3.90 -3.12
C VAL A 8 -3.38 -3.30 -1.73
N PHE A 9 -3.60 -1.99 -1.54
CA PHE A 9 -3.47 -1.40 -0.21
C PHE A 9 -4.61 -1.81 0.74
N GLY A 10 -5.82 -2.02 0.21
CA GLY A 10 -6.95 -2.54 0.99
C GLY A 10 -6.67 -3.94 1.55
N ASP A 11 -6.21 -4.86 0.71
CA ASP A 11 -5.86 -6.23 1.08
C ASP A 11 -4.70 -6.26 2.09
N ILE A 12 -3.73 -5.35 1.96
CA ILE A 12 -2.63 -5.20 2.92
C ILE A 12 -3.16 -4.77 4.29
N ILE A 13 -4.02 -3.75 4.34
CA ILE A 13 -4.62 -3.28 5.60
C ILE A 13 -5.46 -4.38 6.24
N GLU A 14 -6.25 -5.12 5.45
CA GLU A 14 -7.00 -6.27 5.94
C GLU A 14 -6.08 -7.36 6.51
N ALA A 15 -4.96 -7.65 5.85
CA ALA A 15 -3.98 -8.61 6.36
C ALA A 15 -3.38 -8.17 7.70
N VAL A 16 -3.16 -6.86 7.92
CA VAL A 16 -2.74 -6.35 9.24
C VAL A 16 -3.81 -6.60 10.29
N TYR A 17 -5.09 -6.31 10.02
CA TYR A 17 -6.16 -6.57 10.97
C TYR A 17 -6.31 -8.06 11.29
N VAL A 18 -6.15 -8.95 10.32
CA VAL A 18 -6.14 -10.40 10.55
C VAL A 18 -4.99 -10.81 11.47
N TRP A 19 -3.81 -10.19 11.31
CA TRP A 19 -2.68 -10.42 12.22
C TRP A 19 -2.99 -9.94 13.65
N GLU A 20 -3.56 -8.75 13.83
CA GLU A 20 -3.92 -8.23 15.16
C GLU A 20 -4.95 -9.11 15.88
N LEU A 21 -5.98 -9.56 15.15
CA LEU A 21 -6.98 -10.49 15.68
C LEU A 21 -6.36 -11.83 16.10
N SER A 22 -5.34 -12.29 15.38
CA SER A 22 -4.61 -13.51 15.70
C SER A 22 -3.59 -13.32 16.85
N ASN A 23 -3.22 -12.07 17.15
CA ASN A 23 -2.22 -11.70 18.14
C ASN A 23 -2.76 -10.69 19.18
N PRO A 24 -3.86 -11.00 19.90
CA PRO A 24 -4.59 -10.02 20.73
C PRO A 24 -3.84 -9.50 21.96
N LYS A 25 -2.62 -9.99 22.23
CA LYS A 25 -1.76 -9.56 23.34
C LYS A 25 -0.53 -8.76 22.88
N SER A 26 -0.36 -8.58 21.58
CA SER A 26 0.77 -7.83 21.01
C SER A 26 0.59 -6.33 21.19
N ASP A 27 1.70 -5.59 21.13
CA ASP A 27 1.67 -4.13 20.99
C ASP A 27 1.37 -3.78 19.53
N PHE A 28 0.20 -3.18 19.28
CA PHE A 28 -0.27 -2.87 17.93
C PHE A 28 0.41 -1.66 17.30
N LYS A 29 1.30 -0.94 18.00
CA LYS A 29 2.00 0.20 17.38
C LYS A 29 2.73 -0.13 16.08
N LYS A 30 3.28 -1.34 15.97
CA LYS A 30 3.97 -1.76 14.74
C LYS A 30 3.00 -2.10 13.62
N SER A 31 1.87 -2.74 13.92
CA SER A 31 0.83 -3.05 12.94
C SER A 31 0.11 -1.76 12.49
N GLU A 32 -0.22 -0.86 13.41
CA GLU A 32 -0.77 0.48 13.12
C GLU A 32 0.15 1.28 12.20
N ALA A 33 1.47 1.27 12.44
CA ALA A 33 2.42 1.95 11.57
C ALA A 33 2.44 1.39 10.12
N ILE A 34 2.18 0.09 9.94
CA ILE A 34 2.05 -0.52 8.60
C ILE A 34 0.76 -0.05 7.92
N ILE A 35 -0.34 0.11 8.67
CA ILE A 35 -1.60 0.67 8.16
C ILE A 35 -1.40 2.12 7.70
N ASP A 36 -0.76 2.95 8.54
CA ASP A 36 -0.46 4.34 8.20
C ASP A 36 0.39 4.44 6.93
N GLU A 37 1.41 3.58 6.80
CA GLU A 37 2.26 3.54 5.61
C GLU A 37 1.51 3.06 4.36
N ALA A 38 0.59 2.10 4.50
CA ALA A 38 -0.28 1.66 3.41
C ALA A 38 -1.20 2.80 2.93
N ILE A 39 -1.78 3.57 3.85
CA ILE A 39 -2.63 4.73 3.52
C ILE A 39 -1.80 5.82 2.84
N ALA A 40 -0.61 6.14 3.36
CA ALA A 40 0.27 7.12 2.74
C ALA A 40 0.71 6.70 1.33
N GLY A 41 1.02 5.41 1.14
CA GLY A 41 1.32 4.83 -0.17
C GLY A 41 0.15 4.91 -1.14
N PHE A 42 -1.07 4.63 -0.67
CA PHE A 42 -2.29 4.80 -1.46
C PHE A 42 -2.46 6.25 -1.92
N ASP A 43 -2.40 7.22 -1.00
CA ASP A 43 -2.59 8.64 -1.29
C ASP A 43 -1.55 9.15 -2.30
N GLU A 44 -0.29 8.77 -2.11
CA GLU A 44 0.81 9.11 -3.02
C GLU A 44 0.53 8.60 -4.44
N LEU A 45 0.20 7.31 -4.59
CA LEU A 45 -0.01 6.73 -5.91
C LEU A 45 -1.30 7.26 -6.56
N ILE A 46 -2.36 7.49 -5.80
CA ILE A 46 -3.59 8.10 -6.32
C ILE A 46 -3.32 9.53 -6.82
N ALA A 47 -2.55 10.33 -6.09
CA ALA A 47 -2.15 11.66 -6.53
C ALA A 47 -1.37 11.59 -7.85
N LYS A 48 -0.37 10.69 -7.95
CA LYS A 48 0.40 10.47 -9.19
C LYS A 48 -0.48 10.02 -10.35
N VAL A 49 -1.44 9.13 -10.13
CA VAL A 49 -2.39 8.71 -11.18
C VAL A 49 -3.27 9.87 -11.63
N ASN A 50 -3.63 10.78 -10.73
CA ASN A 50 -4.47 11.93 -11.06
C ASN A 50 -3.71 13.05 -11.80
N ASP A 51 -2.38 13.05 -11.79
CA ASP A 51 -1.59 14.07 -12.47
C ASP A 51 -1.66 13.94 -14.00
N LYS A 52 -2.43 14.83 -14.63
CA LYS A 52 -2.62 14.88 -16.08
C LYS A 52 -1.58 15.73 -16.81
N LYS A 53 -0.66 16.38 -16.11
CA LYS A 53 0.35 17.29 -16.70
C LYS A 53 1.61 16.56 -17.19
N VAL A 54 1.60 15.23 -17.14
CA VAL A 54 2.72 14.39 -17.57
C VAL A 54 2.82 14.30 -19.10
N ASP A 55 4.05 14.29 -19.60
CA ASP A 55 4.37 14.28 -21.04
C ASP A 55 3.95 12.95 -21.70
N ASP A 56 4.50 11.83 -21.22
CA ASP A 56 4.08 10.48 -21.61
C ASP A 56 3.20 9.83 -20.54
N ARG A 57 1.88 9.93 -20.73
CA ARG A 57 0.90 9.33 -19.83
C ARG A 57 1.00 7.80 -19.76
N GLY A 58 1.35 7.14 -20.85
CA GLY A 58 1.45 5.67 -20.90
C GLY A 58 2.63 5.17 -20.10
N LEU A 59 3.80 5.80 -20.26
CA LEU A 59 5.00 5.52 -19.47
C LEU A 59 4.77 5.83 -17.99
N HIS A 60 4.15 6.98 -17.68
CA HIS A 60 3.85 7.39 -16.30
C HIS A 60 3.00 6.34 -15.55
N LEU A 61 1.91 5.88 -16.16
CA LEU A 61 1.04 4.86 -15.56
C LEU A 61 1.75 3.51 -15.37
N LYS A 62 2.67 3.14 -16.28
CA LYS A 62 3.49 1.93 -16.12
C LYS A 62 4.47 2.05 -14.94
N THR A 63 5.09 3.21 -14.77
CA THR A 63 5.98 3.48 -13.63
C THR A 63 5.23 3.36 -12.31
N ILE A 64 4.04 3.95 -12.21
CA ILE A 64 3.18 3.82 -11.02
C ILE A 64 2.81 2.36 -10.73
N GLY A 65 2.56 1.55 -11.76
CA GLY A 65 2.33 0.11 -11.58
C GLY A 65 3.51 -0.60 -10.91
N LYS A 66 4.75 -0.28 -11.30
CA LYS A 66 5.96 -0.83 -10.66
C LYS A 66 6.15 -0.32 -9.24
N GLU A 67 5.85 0.95 -8.99
CA GLU A 67 5.89 1.52 -7.64
C GLU A 67 4.88 0.84 -6.71
N LEU A 68 3.66 0.57 -7.21
CA LEU A 68 2.64 -0.19 -6.48
C LEU A 68 3.16 -1.58 -6.09
N GLU A 69 3.75 -2.31 -7.04
CA GLU A 69 4.32 -3.63 -6.76
C GLU A 69 5.44 -3.59 -5.72
N SER A 70 6.34 -2.60 -5.78
CA SER A 70 7.43 -2.45 -4.82
C SER A 70 6.90 -2.16 -3.41
N LYS A 71 6.07 -1.12 -3.28
CA LYS A 71 5.48 -0.71 -2.00
C LYS A 71 4.64 -1.82 -1.39
N GLY A 72 3.85 -2.52 -2.21
CA GLY A 72 3.05 -3.65 -1.77
C GLY A 72 3.91 -4.78 -1.19
N LYS A 73 5.01 -5.16 -1.87
CA LYS A 73 5.95 -6.17 -1.36
C LYS A 73 6.62 -5.74 -0.06
N GLU A 74 7.07 -4.49 0.01
CA GLU A 74 7.71 -3.95 1.21
C GLU A 74 6.78 -4.00 2.44
N LEU A 75 5.50 -3.69 2.27
CA LEU A 75 4.50 -3.77 3.33
C LEU A 75 4.21 -5.22 3.74
N ILE A 76 4.08 -6.14 2.78
CA ILE A 76 3.92 -7.57 3.07
C ILE A 76 5.12 -8.11 3.86
N ASP A 77 6.34 -7.72 3.49
CA ASP A 77 7.55 -8.11 4.21
C ASP A 77 7.59 -7.57 5.65
N LYS A 78 7.00 -6.39 5.90
CA LYS A 78 6.84 -5.84 7.25
C LYS A 78 5.83 -6.64 8.06
N ILE A 79 4.69 -7.01 7.46
CA ILE A 79 3.68 -7.86 8.10
C ILE A 79 4.29 -9.20 8.51
N ASN A 80 5.07 -9.83 7.63
CA ASN A 80 5.73 -11.11 7.91
C ASN A 80 6.77 -11.05 9.05
N LYS A 81 7.18 -9.85 9.46
CA LYS A 81 8.17 -9.60 10.52
C LYS A 81 7.56 -9.07 11.82
N LEU A 82 6.23 -8.92 11.89
CA LEU A 82 5.49 -8.58 13.10
C LEU A 82 5.51 -9.75 14.10
#